data_AF-A0A3E2V3G5-F1
#
_entry.id   AF-A0A3E2V3G5-F1
#
_cell.length_a   1.000
_cell.length_b   1.000
_cell.length_c   1.000
_cell.angle_alpha   90.00
_cell.angle_beta   90.00
_cell.angle_gamma   90.00
#
_symmetry.space_group_name_H-M   'P 1'
#
loop_
_entity.id
_entity.type
_entity.pdbx_description
1 polymer ?
#
loop_
_entity_poly.entity_id
_entity_poly.type
_entity_poly.pdbx_seq_one_letter_code
_entity_poly.pdbx_strand_id
1 'polypeptide(L)' 'MMYPFMTLDDNTEIVHSEMQPDHRVKVYIEKPDEKDCFHSAVCYLPDYTWEDVSGFTPAEINRYQKIIRSKTY' A
#
# COMPACT_ATOMS: atom_id res chain seq x y z
N MET A 1 -14.93 4.00 0.75
CA MET A 1 -14.70 2.55 1.01
C MET A 1 -13.32 2.14 0.49
N MET A 2 -12.84 0.92 0.74
CA MET A 2 -11.60 0.39 0.14
C MET A 2 -11.93 -0.58 -1.00
N TYR A 3 -11.22 -0.46 -2.11
CA TYR A 3 -11.43 -1.24 -3.33
C TYR A 3 -10.16 -2.04 -3.67
N PRO A 4 -10.28 -3.32 -4.03
CA PRO A 4 -9.14 -4.11 -4.46
C PRO A 4 -8.43 -3.49 -5.66
N PHE A 5 -7.10 -3.38 -5.57
CA PHE A 5 -6.26 -2.92 -6.66
C PHE A 5 -5.46 -4.07 -7.27
N MET A 6 -4.74 -4.81 -6.43
CA MET A 6 -3.82 -5.86 -6.87
C MET A 6 -3.45 -6.80 -5.71
N THR A 7 -3.40 -8.10 -6.01
CA THR A 7 -2.77 -9.12 -5.17
C THR A 7 -1.43 -9.52 -5.78
N LEU A 8 -0.36 -9.56 -4.98
CA LEU A 8 0.97 -9.98 -5.41
C LEU A 8 1.19 -11.49 -5.22
N ASP A 9 2.31 -11.98 -5.75
CA ASP A 9 2.72 -13.38 -5.69
C ASP A 9 2.98 -13.89 -4.25
N ASP A 10 3.35 -13.00 -3.34
CA ASP A 10 3.53 -13.28 -1.92
C ASP A 10 2.24 -13.08 -1.08
N ASN A 11 1.08 -13.03 -1.74
CA ASN A 11 -0.22 -12.72 -1.14
C ASN A 11 -0.31 -11.32 -0.51
N THR A 12 0.59 -10.40 -0.85
CA THR A 12 0.39 -8.98 -0.48
C THR A 12 -0.83 -8.44 -1.21
N GLU A 13 -1.78 -7.90 -0.45
CA GLU A 13 -2.94 -7.20 -0.94
C GLU A 13 -2.67 -5.69 -1.00
N ILE A 14 -2.97 -5.08 -2.13
CA ILE A 14 -2.97 -3.64 -2.33
C ILE A 14 -4.40 -3.23 -2.62
N VAL A 15 -4.93 -2.34 -1.81
CA VAL A 15 -6.28 -1.78 -1.96
C VAL A 15 -6.22 -0.26 -1.92
N HIS A 16 -7.19 0.43 -2.51
CA HIS A 16 -7.23 1.90 -2.48
C HIS A 16 -8.60 2.42 -2.04
N SER A 17 -8.62 3.62 -1.46
CA SER A 17 -9.87 4.32 -1.16
C SER A 17 -10.44 5.00 -2.41
N GLU A 18 -11.67 5.50 -2.30
CA GLU A 18 -12.12 6.64 -3.11
C GLU A 18 -11.24 7.88 -2.83
N MET A 19 -11.39 8.90 -3.67
CA MET A 19 -10.80 10.21 -3.38
C MET A 19 -11.37 10.74 -2.06
N GLN A 20 -10.48 11.08 -1.13
CA GLN A 20 -10.82 11.64 0.16
C GLN A 20 -11.12 13.15 0.03
N PRO A 21 -11.75 13.76 1.05
CA PRO A 21 -12.07 15.20 1.05
C PRO A 21 -10.85 16.13 0.90
N ASP A 22 -9.66 15.64 1.25
CA ASP A 22 -8.38 16.33 1.10
C ASP A 22 -7.75 16.15 -0.30
N HIS A 23 -8.51 15.60 -1.26
CA HIS A 23 -8.09 15.27 -2.62
C HIS A 23 -6.98 14.22 -2.71
N ARG A 24 -6.76 13.42 -1.66
CA ARG A 24 -5.82 12.30 -1.68
C ARG A 24 -6.53 10.96 -1.86
N VAL A 25 -5.78 9.97 -2.35
CA VAL A 25 -6.21 8.57 -2.37
C VAL A 25 -5.34 7.79 -1.40
N LYS A 26 -5.97 7.06 -0.47
CA LYS A 26 -5.26 6.16 0.45
C LYS A 26 -5.08 4.81 -0.21
N VAL A 27 -3.84 4.40 -0.40
CA VAL A 27 -3.45 3.05 -0.81
C VAL A 27 -3.02 2.31 0.45
N TYR A 28 -3.67 1.20 0.76
CA TYR A 28 -3.33 0.34 1.89
C TYR A 28 -2.71 -0.95 1.36
N ILE A 29 -1.59 -1.33 1.97
CA ILE A 29 -0.81 -2.50 1.64
C ILE A 29 -0.84 -3.40 2.87
N GLU A 30 -1.25 -4.65 2.69
CA GLU A 30 -1.27 -5.66 3.73
C GLU A 30 -0.61 -6.93 3.21
N LYS A 31 0.35 -7.46 3.97
CA LYS A 31 1.04 -8.69 3.63
C LYS A 31 0.90 -9.68 4.79
N PRO A 32 0.43 -10.91 4.55
CA PRO A 32 0.41 -11.92 5.60
C PRO A 32 1.84 -12.24 6.04
N ASP A 33 2.03 -12.34 7.35
CA ASP A 33 3.29 -12.73 7.97
C ASP A 33 3.06 -13.84 9.01
N GLU A 34 3.92 -14.85 9.00
CA GLU A 34 3.76 -16.02 9.88
C GLU A 34 4.06 -15.73 11.35
N LYS A 35 4.77 -14.65 11.67
CA LYS A 35 5.22 -14.33 13.03
C LYS A 35 4.30 -13.34 13.74
N ASP A 36 3.80 -12.33 13.05
CA ASP A 36 2.97 -11.26 13.63
C ASP A 36 1.61 -11.08 12.94
N CYS A 37 1.16 -12.12 12.22
CA CYS A 37 -0.07 -12.21 11.43
C CYS A 37 -0.04 -11.37 10.16
N PHE A 38 0.22 -10.06 10.25
CA PHE A 38 0.20 -9.16 9.08
C PHE A 38 1.15 -7.97 9.22
N HIS A 39 1.90 -7.69 8.15
CA HIS A 39 2.56 -6.41 7.93
C HIS A 39 1.60 -5.46 7.21
N SER A 40 1.65 -4.17 7.55
CA SER A 40 0.75 -3.17 6.96
C SER A 40 1.45 -1.84 6.71
N ALA A 41 1.00 -1.12 5.69
CA ALA A 41 1.48 0.21 5.35
C ALA A 41 0.42 1.00 4.61
N VAL A 42 0.48 2.32 4.76
CA VAL A 42 -0.37 3.26 4.05
C VAL A 42 0.49 4.15 3.15
N CYS A 43 0.08 4.32 1.89
CA CYS A 43 0.64 5.30 0.98
C CYS A 43 -0.47 6.24 0.51
N TYR A 44 -0.25 7.55 0.60
CA TYR A 44 -1.15 8.56 0.06
C TYR A 44 -0.69 9.02 -1.33
N LEU A 45 -1.64 9.18 -2.25
CA LEU A 45 -1.43 9.75 -3.58
C LEU A 45 -2.02 11.16 -3.64
N PRO A 46 -1.47 12.07 -4.47
CA PRO A 46 -0.39 11.86 -5.46
C PRO A 46 1.04 12.09 -4.93
N ASP A 47 1.18 12.46 -3.66
CA ASP A 47 2.46 12.84 -3.03
C ASP A 47 3.35 11.64 -2.67
N TYR A 48 2.82 10.42 -2.70
CA TYR A 48 3.51 9.18 -2.32
C TYR A 48 4.03 9.23 -0.87
N THR A 49 3.25 9.85 0.01
CA THR A 49 3.56 9.93 1.44
C THR A 49 3.22 8.59 2.10
N TRP A 50 4.20 8.01 2.81
CA TRP A 50 4.03 6.76 3.54
C TRP A 50 3.77 7.01 5.02
N GLU A 51 2.75 6.35 5.54
CA GLU A 51 2.30 6.42 6.94
C GLU A 51 1.98 5.00 7.45
N ASP A 52 1.84 4.85 8.77
CA ASP A 52 1.44 3.61 9.43
C ASP A 52 2.21 2.36 8.96
N VAL A 53 3.52 2.48 8.73
CA VAL A 53 4.37 1.38 8.26
C VAL A 53 4.73 0.45 9.42
N SER A 54 4.23 -0.78 9.37
CA SER A 54 4.45 -1.84 10.35
C SER A 54 4.98 -3.11 9.66
N GLY A 55 6.09 -3.66 10.17
CA GLY A 55 6.66 -4.92 9.71
C GLY A 55 7.46 -4.87 8.40
N PHE A 56 7.28 -3.83 7.59
CA PHE A 56 8.00 -3.70 6.32
C PHE A 56 9.41 -3.14 6.44
N THR A 57 10.32 -3.73 5.66
CA THR A 57 11.66 -3.18 5.47
C THR A 57 11.65 -2.01 4.49
N PRO A 58 12.64 -1.10 4.54
CA PRO A 58 12.76 -0.02 3.55
C PRO A 58 12.87 -0.52 2.10
N ALA A 59 13.42 -1.71 1.89
CA ALA A 59 13.51 -2.32 0.57
C ALA A 59 12.14 -2.76 0.04
N GLU A 60 11.28 -3.30 0.90
CA GLU A 60 9.90 -3.65 0.55
C GLU A 60 9.07 -2.40 0.23
N ILE A 61 9.16 -1.36 1.06
CA ILE A 61 8.48 -0.08 0.79
C ILE A 61 8.91 0.49 -0.57
N ASN A 62 10.21 0.42 -0.91
CA ASN A 62 10.70 0.85 -2.21
C ASN A 62 10.13 0.01 -3.37
N ARG A 63 10.00 -1.31 -3.18
CA ARG A 63 9.35 -2.22 -4.16
C ARG A 63 7.90 -1.80 -4.37
N TYR A 64 7.13 -1.59 -3.30
CA TYR A 64 5.73 -1.19 -3.40
C TYR A 64 5.56 0.20 -4.03
N GLN A 65 6.43 1.16 -3.68
CA GLN A 65 6.37 2.49 -4.30
C GLN A 65 6.61 2.43 -5.81
N LYS A 66 7.53 1.59 -6.29
CA LYS A 66 7.72 1.36 -7.74
C LYS A 66 6.47 0.78 -8.39
N ILE A 67 5.81 -0.18 -7.75
CA ILE A 67 4.57 -0.79 -8.26
C ILE A 67 3.47 0.27 -8.38
N ILE A 68 3.21 1.05 -7.31
CA ILE A 68 2.16 2.08 -7.29
C ILE A 68 2.45 3.14 -8.37
N ARG A 69 3.69 3.64 -8.47
CA ARG A 69 4.10 4.61 -9.50
C ARG A 69 3.96 4.07 -10.92
N SER A 70 4.25 2.78 -11.14
CA SER A 70 4.17 2.17 -12.48
C SER A 70 2.74 2.06 -13.02
N LYS A 71 1.73 2.15 -12.16
CA LYS A 71 0.31 1.97 -12.52
C LYS A 71 -0.49 3.26 -12.44
N THR A 72 0.08 4.34 -11.93
CA THR A 72 -0.53 5.67 -11.93
C THR A 72 -0.06 6.37 -13.20
N TYR A 73 -0.90 6.41 -14.24
CA TYR A 73 -0.61 7.05 -15.53
C TYR A 73 -0.81 8.56 -15.47
#